data_AF-A0A976HLU7-F1
#
_entry.id   AF-A0A976HLU7-F1
#
_cell.length_a   1.000
_cell.length_b   1.000
_cell.length_c   1.000
_cell.angle_alpha   90.00
_cell.angle_beta   90.00
_cell.angle_gamma   90.00
#
_symmetry.space_group_name_H-M   'P 1'
#
loop_
_entity.id
_entity.type
_entity.pdbx_description
1 polymer ?
#
loop_
_entity_poly.entity_id
_entity_poly.type
_entity_poly.pdbx_seq_one_letter_code
_entity_poly.pdbx_strand_id
1 'polypeptide(L)' 'SALPLGMEIAFISDNVETAHQRALTSGAVELRVPEQKPWGQTVSYVRCPDGTLVELCSPMA' A
#
# COMPACT_ATOMS: atom_id res chain seq x y z
N SER A 1 -11.77 -18.85 5.91
CA SER A 1 -10.36 -19.11 6.20
C SER A 1 -9.78 -17.88 6.90
N ALA A 2 -9.04 -18.04 7.99
CA ALA A 2 -8.42 -16.92 8.72
C ALA A 2 -7.00 -16.60 8.24
N LEU A 3 -6.50 -17.35 7.24
CA LEU A 3 -5.15 -17.20 6.71
C LEU A 3 -5.15 -16.15 5.58
N PRO A 4 -4.10 -15.30 5.50
CA PRO A 4 -3.95 -14.36 4.40
C PRO A 4 -3.93 -15.07 3.05
N LEU A 5 -4.28 -14.36 1.97
CA LEU A 5 -4.31 -14.90 0.59
C LEU A 5 -2.94 -15.43 0.12
N GLY A 6 -1.83 -15.06 0.79
CA GLY A 6 -0.46 -15.40 0.42
C GLY A 6 0.05 -14.61 -0.79
N MET A 7 -0.68 -13.59 -1.21
CA MET A 7 -0.38 -12.72 -2.35
C MET A 7 -0.75 -11.28 -2.01
N GLU A 8 -0.07 -10.33 -2.64
CA GLU A 8 -0.38 -8.91 -2.58
C GLU A 8 -0.44 -8.31 -3.98
N ILE A 9 -1.11 -7.17 -4.11
CA ILE A 9 -1.14 -6.38 -5.34
C ILE A 9 -0.34 -5.11 -5.09
N ALA A 10 0.70 -4.88 -5.88
CA ALA A 10 1.50 -3.67 -5.82
C ALA A 10 1.07 -2.68 -6.91
N PHE A 11 0.84 -1.42 -6.53
CA PHE A 11 0.69 -0.32 -7.47
C PHE A 11 1.86 0.64 -7.35
N ILE A 12 2.45 0.97 -8.49
CA ILE A 12 3.53 1.95 -8.58
C ILE A 12 2.93 3.33 -8.83
N SER A 13 3.31 4.31 -8.02
CA SER A 13 2.84 5.69 -8.11
C SER A 13 3.91 6.69 -7.72
N ASP A 14 4.01 7.79 -8.47
CA ASP A 14 4.90 8.91 -8.13
C ASP A 14 4.49 9.62 -6.83
N ASN A 15 3.24 9.45 -6.38
CA ASN A 15 2.72 10.08 -5.16
C ASN A 15 2.02 9.06 -4.27
N VAL A 16 2.83 8.29 -3.54
CA VAL A 16 2.38 7.24 -2.61
C VAL A 16 1.48 7.81 -1.51
N GLU A 17 1.78 8.99 -0.97
CA GLU A 17 0.96 9.62 0.08
C GLU A 17 -0.48 9.89 -0.38
N THR A 18 -0.63 10.47 -1.58
CA THR A 18 -1.94 10.74 -2.16
C THR A 18 -2.68 9.44 -2.47
N ALA A 19 -2.00 8.44 -3.03
CA ALA A 19 -2.59 7.14 -3.30
C ALA A 19 -3.05 6.45 -2.00
N HIS A 20 -2.25 6.55 -0.94
CA HIS A 20 -2.54 5.98 0.37
C HIS A 20 -3.79 6.63 0.99
N GLN A 21 -3.84 7.96 1.05
CA GLN A 21 -5.02 8.66 1.55
C GLN A 21 -6.28 8.31 0.75
N ARG A 22 -6.18 8.21 -0.58
CA ARG A 22 -7.32 7.78 -1.42
C ARG A 22 -7.79 6.38 -1.04
N ALA A 23 -6.89 5.45 -0.81
CA ALA A 23 -7.24 4.10 -0.37
C ALA A 23 -8.00 4.12 0.97
N LEU A 24 -7.52 4.89 1.96
CA LEU A 24 -8.19 5.03 3.25
C LEU A 24 -9.59 5.65 3.13
N THR A 25 -9.73 6.73 2.35
CA THR A 25 -11.05 7.34 2.08
C THR A 25 -12.00 6.40 1.33
N SER A 26 -11.46 5.40 0.62
CA SER A 26 -12.23 4.36 -0.08
C SER A 26 -12.57 3.16 0.80
N GLY A 27 -12.26 3.21 2.10
CA GLY A 27 -12.58 2.16 3.06
C GLY A 27 -11.47 1.15 3.31
N ALA A 28 -10.26 1.34 2.75
CA ALA A 28 -9.12 0.52 3.11
C ALA A 28 -8.65 0.81 4.54
N VAL A 29 -8.05 -0.19 5.18
CA VAL A 29 -7.45 -0.08 6.51
C VAL A 29 -5.95 0.11 6.35
N GLU A 30 -5.40 1.13 7.02
CA GLU A 30 -3.96 1.36 7.06
C GLU A 30 -3.26 0.22 7.80
N LEU A 31 -2.26 -0.38 7.15
CA LEU A 31 -1.36 -1.35 7.79
C LEU A 31 0.03 -0.73 8.04
N ARG A 32 0.50 0.08 7.08
CA ARG A 32 1.73 0.86 7.18
C ARG A 32 1.55 2.18 6.43
N VAL A 33 1.79 3.27 7.14
CA VAL A 33 1.92 4.62 6.56
C VAL A 33 2.99 4.66 5.46
N PRO A 34 2.89 5.58 4.49
CA PRO A 34 3.97 5.86 3.56
C PRO A 34 5.27 6.20 4.28
N GLU A 35 6.33 5.47 3.95
CA GLU A 35 7.65 5.66 4.53
C GLU A 35 8.72 5.53 3.44
N GLN A 36 9.68 6.45 3.43
CA GLN A 36 10.85 6.36 2.56
C GLN A 36 11.82 5.31 3.10
N LYS A 37 12.14 4.33 2.26
CA LYS A 37 13.09 3.26 2.55
C LYS A 37 14.53 3.73 2.26
N PRO A 38 15.55 3.09 2.88
CA PRO A 38 16.96 3.50 2.73
C PRO A 38 17.49 3.51 1.28
N TRP A 39 16.86 2.76 0.39
CA TRP A 39 17.19 2.70 -1.04
C TRP A 39 16.43 3.75 -1.89
N GLY A 40 15.79 4.74 -1.27
CA GLY A 40 15.17 5.87 -1.97
C GLY A 40 13.73 5.65 -2.46
N GLN A 41 13.13 4.51 -2.16
CA GLN A 41 11.74 4.19 -2.52
C GLN A 41 10.78 4.52 -1.38
N THR A 42 9.65 5.18 -1.67
CA THR A 42 8.56 5.34 -0.70
C THR A 42 7.62 4.15 -0.82
N VAL A 43 7.25 3.52 0.30
CA VAL A 43 6.37 2.34 0.33
C VAL A 43 5.32 2.50 1.43
N SER A 44 4.09 2.06 1.17
CA SER A 44 3.00 1.98 2.14
C SER A 44 2.16 0.72 1.91
N TYR A 45 1.43 0.28 2.94
CA TYR A 45 0.56 -0.90 2.84
C TYR A 45 -0.82 -0.61 3.41
N VAL A 46 -1.84 -1.09 2.69
CA VAL A 46 -3.24 -1.03 3.11
C VAL A 46 -3.92 -2.39 2.91
N ARG A 47 -4.97 -2.65 3.68
CA ARG A 47 -5.88 -3.77 3.45
C ARG A 47 -7.20 -3.27 2.90
N CYS A 48 -7.58 -3.74 1.72
CA CYS A 48 -8.87 -3.41 1.12
C CYS A 48 -10.05 -4.02 1.91
N PRO A 49 -11.28 -3.52 1.74
CA PRO A 49 -12.48 -4.06 2.39
C PRO A 49 -12.73 -5.55 2.12
N ASP A 50 -12.30 -6.05 0.95
CA ASP A 50 -12.40 -7.45 0.55
C ASP A 50 -11.31 -8.34 1.18
N GLY A 51 -10.40 -7.76 1.96
CA GLY A 51 -9.29 -8.44 2.62
C GLY A 51 -8.00 -8.49 1.79
N THR A 52 -7.98 -7.95 0.57
CA THR A 52 -6.79 -7.92 -0.28
C THR A 52 -5.69 -7.06 0.34
N LEU A 53 -4.45 -7.58 0.36
CA LEU A 53 -3.27 -6.81 0.74
C LEU A 53 -2.79 -6.00 -0.47
N VAL A 54 -2.65 -4.69 -0.30
CA VAL A 54 -2.19 -3.78 -1.34
C VAL A 54 -0.94 -3.04 -0.87
N GLU A 55 0.11 -3.11 -1.70
CA GLU A 55 1.29 -2.27 -1.60
C GLU A 55 1.14 -1.05 -2.52
N LEU A 56 1.47 0.13 -2.00
CA LEU A 56 1.63 1.33 -2.81
C LEU A 56 3.09 1.77 -2.69
N CYS A 57 3.81 1.83 -3.81
CA CYS A 57 5.22 2.17 -3.80
C CYS A 57 5.58 3.17 -4.90
N SER A 58 6.63 3.96 -4.66
CA SER A 58 7.22 4.81 -5.71
C SER A 58 8.06 3.97 -6.66
N PRO A 59 8.32 4.46 -7.88
CA PRO A 59 9.40 3.89 -8.71
C PRO A 59 10.71 3.85 -7.92
N MET A 60 11.50 2.80 -8.15
CA MET A 60 12.90 2.75 -7.73
C MET A 60 13.73 3.51 -8.77
N ALA A 61 14.68 4.31 -8.31
CA ALA A 61 15.64 5.01 -9.17
C ALA A 61 16.84 4.12 -9.51
#